data_AF-A0A239TRG0-F1
#
_entry.id   AF-A0A239TRG0-F1
#
_cell.length_a   1.000
_cell.length_b   1.000
_cell.length_c   1.000
_cell.angle_alpha   90.00
_cell.angle_beta   90.00
_cell.angle_gamma   90.00
#
_symmetry.space_group_name_H-M   'P 1'
#
loop_
_entity.id
_entity.type
_entity.pdbx_description
1 polymer ?
#
loop_
_entity_poly.entity_id
_entity_poly.type
_entity_poly.pdbx_seq_one_letter_code
_entity_poly.pdbx_strand_id
1 'polypeptide(L)' 'MKPVYFNHDGGVDDLVSLFLLLQMKDVRLIGVSAIGADSYLEPAVSASRKIINRFSNRALAVALRGQYRE' A
#
# COMPACT_ATOMS: atom_id res chain seq x y z
N MET A 1 2.45 9.08 17.65
CA MET A 1 2.34 8.90 16.18
C MET A 1 3.32 7.82 15.77
N LYS A 2 2.83 6.61 15.48
CA LYS A 2 3.62 5.40 15.21
C LYS A 2 4.03 5.33 13.73
N PRO A 3 5.33 5.31 13.40
CA PRO A 3 5.75 5.10 12.02
C PRO A 3 5.42 3.68 11.58
N VAL A 4 4.80 3.52 10.41
CA VAL A 4 4.42 2.23 9.84
C VAL A 4 4.86 2.15 8.39
N TYR A 5 5.58 1.10 8.04
CA TYR A 5 5.79 0.69 6.65
C TYR A 5 4.84 -0.48 6.38
N PHE A 6 4.00 -0.36 5.35
CA PHE A 6 2.96 -1.34 5.07
C PHE A 6 3.27 -2.10 3.77
N ASN A 7 3.63 -3.38 3.92
CA ASN A 7 3.77 -4.30 2.80
C ASN A 7 2.52 -5.19 2.73
N HIS A 8 1.91 -5.30 1.56
CA HIS A 8 0.68 -6.06 1.33
C HIS A 8 0.76 -6.82 -0.01
N ASP A 9 -0.15 -7.75 -0.29
CA ASP A 9 -0.16 -8.54 -1.53
C ASP A 9 -1.36 -8.31 -2.44
N GLY A 10 -2.21 -7.34 -2.08
CA GLY A 10 -3.18 -6.69 -2.97
C GLY A 10 -4.55 -7.36 -2.99
N GLY A 11 -4.83 -8.20 -1.99
CA GLY A 11 -6.18 -8.67 -1.69
C GLY A 11 -7.13 -7.50 -1.44
N VAL A 12 -8.44 -7.77 -1.47
CA VAL A 12 -9.45 -6.74 -1.24
C VAL A 12 -9.30 -6.13 0.16
N ASP A 13 -9.03 -6.97 1.15
CA ASP A 13 -8.80 -6.59 2.54
C ASP A 13 -7.51 -5.77 2.74
N ASP A 14 -6.44 -6.03 1.98
CA ASP A 14 -5.24 -5.18 1.99
C ASP A 14 -5.52 -3.76 1.53
N LEU A 15 -6.30 -3.62 0.45
CA LEU A 15 -6.65 -2.32 -0.11
C LEU A 15 -7.56 -1.54 0.85
N VAL A 16 -8.50 -2.23 1.49
CA VAL A 16 -9.33 -1.65 2.57
C VAL A 16 -8.45 -1.29 3.77
N SER A 17 -7.49 -2.13 4.15
CA SER A 17 -6.55 -1.87 5.25
C SER A 17 -5.68 -0.64 4.97
N LEU A 18 -5.17 -0.48 3.73
CA LEU A 18 -4.44 0.72 3.31
C LEU A 18 -5.32 1.97 3.46
N PHE A 19 -6.57 1.91 3.00
CA PHE A 19 -7.50 3.02 3.14
C PHE A 19 -7.70 3.39 4.62
N LEU A 20 -7.94 2.41 5.49
CA LEU A 20 -8.14 2.64 6.93
C LEU A 20 -6.88 3.20 7.60
N LEU A 21 -5.69 2.68 7.29
CA LEU A 21 -4.40 3.17 7.81
C LEU A 21 -4.17 4.65 7.48
N LEU A 22 -4.61 5.11 6.31
CA LEU A 22 -4.52 6.53 5.91
C LEU A 22 -5.40 7.45 6.77
N GLN A 23 -6.47 6.93 7.40
CA GLN A 23 -7.39 7.71 8.23
C GLN A 23 -7.01 7.72 9.72
N MET A 24 -6.08 6.88 10.14
CA MET A 24 -5.70 6.74 11.55
C MET A 24 -4.84 7.93 12.02
N LYS A 25 -5.30 8.62 13.07
CA LYS A 25 -4.63 9.82 13.63
C LYS A 25 -3.31 9.51 14.33
N ASP A 26 -3.16 8.31 14.86
CA ASP A 26 -2.02 7.86 15.64
C ASP A 26 -0.98 7.12 14.79
N VAL A 27 -1.25 6.88 13.50
CA VAL A 27 -0.35 6.23 12.55
C VAL A 27 0.27 7.24 11.58
N ARG A 28 1.56 7.10 11.35
CA ARG A 28 2.28 7.76 10.26
C ARG A 28 2.72 6.69 9.28
N LEU A 29 1.93 6.49 8.23
CA LEU A 29 2.36 5.67 7.11
C LEU A 29 3.58 6.33 6.45
N ILE A 30 4.72 5.65 6.46
CA ILE A 30 6.01 6.15 5.94
C ILE A 30 6.39 5.51 4.61
N GLY A 31 5.68 4.47 4.18
CA GLY A 31 5.89 3.80 2.91
C GLY A 31 4.90 2.65 2.71
N VAL A 32 4.68 2.32 1.44
CA VAL A 32 3.83 1.19 1.01
C VAL A 32 4.58 0.36 -0.03
N SER A 33 4.49 -0.96 0.04
CA SER A 33 4.93 -1.85 -1.02
C SER A 33 3.91 -2.94 -1.30
N ALA A 34 3.84 -3.37 -2.57
CA ALA A 34 3.07 -4.52 -2.97
C ALA A 34 3.99 -5.68 -3.37
N ILE A 35 3.60 -6.91 -3.02
CA ILE A 35 4.23 -8.15 -3.45
C ILE A 35 3.20 -8.98 -4.25
N GLY A 36 3.65 -9.68 -5.30
CA GLY A 36 2.77 -10.63 -5.99
C GLY A 36 2.59 -11.89 -5.15
N ALA A 37 1.40 -12.08 -4.57
CA ALA A 37 0.97 -13.33 -3.93
C ALA A 37 -0.55 -13.53 -4.14
N ASP A 38 -1.42 -12.87 -3.38
CA ASP A 38 -2.89 -12.99 -3.53
C ASP A 38 -3.50 -12.08 -4.62
N SER A 39 -2.67 -11.39 -5.40
CA SER A 39 -3.15 -10.59 -6.54
C SER A 39 -2.08 -10.41 -7.62
N TYR A 40 -2.51 -9.90 -8.78
CA TYR A 40 -1.58 -9.40 -9.80
C TYR A 40 -0.89 -8.11 -9.31
N LEU A 41 0.43 -8.08 -9.40
CA LEU A 41 1.25 -7.00 -8.86
C LEU A 41 0.92 -5.62 -9.46
N GLU A 42 0.74 -5.54 -10.78
CA GLU A 42 0.46 -4.26 -11.46
C GLU A 42 -0.88 -3.61 -11.04
N PRO A 43 -2.03 -4.33 -11.03
CA PRO A 43 -3.27 -3.74 -10.54
C PRO A 43 -3.23 -3.44 -9.05
N ALA A 44 -2.54 -4.24 -8.22
CA ALA A 44 -2.36 -3.94 -6.79
C ALA A 44 -1.63 -2.61 -6.59
N VAL A 45 -0.50 -2.39 -7.27
CA VAL A 45 0.24 -1.12 -7.19
C VAL A 45 -0.58 0.05 -7.74
N SER A 46 -1.29 -0.16 -8.85
CA SER A 46 -2.18 0.85 -9.43
C SER A 46 -3.29 1.25 -8.46
N ALA A 47 -3.94 0.28 -7.82
CA ALA A 47 -4.99 0.50 -6.82
C ALA A 47 -4.45 1.22 -5.58
N SER A 48 -3.32 0.78 -5.03
CA SER A 48 -2.69 1.43 -3.87
C SER A 48 -2.33 2.90 -4.16
N ARG A 49 -1.79 3.19 -5.35
CA ARG A 49 -1.53 4.58 -5.78
C ARG A 49 -2.81 5.41 -5.88
N LYS A 50 -3.88 4.85 -6.46
CA LYS A 50 -5.17 5.55 -6.56
C LYS A 50 -5.78 5.83 -5.18
N ILE A 51 -5.73 4.87 -4.25
CA ILE A 51 -6.21 5.02 -2.88
C ILE A 51 -5.43 6.12 -2.16
N ILE A 52 -4.09 6.08 -2.20
CA ILE A 52 -3.24 7.12 -1.62
C ILE A 52 -3.57 8.49 -2.23
N ASN A 53 -3.61 8.60 -3.56
CA ASN A 53 -3.87 9.87 -4.23
C ASN A 53 -5.26 10.45 -3.89
N ARG A 54 -6.26 9.58 -3.66
CA ARG A 54 -7.63 10.01 -3.39
C ARG A 54 -7.89 10.32 -1.92
N PHE A 55 -7.25 9.60 -1.00
CA PHE A 55 -7.61 9.58 0.43
C PHE A 55 -6.47 9.96 1.38
N SER A 56 -5.27 10.25 0.88
CA SER A 56 -4.15 10.76 1.66
C SER A 56 -3.99 12.27 1.49
N ASN A 57 -3.57 12.96 2.55
CA ASN A 57 -3.08 14.34 2.49
C ASN A 57 -1.55 14.42 2.33
N ARG A 58 -0.88 13.28 2.12
CA ARG A 58 0.58 13.13 2.01
C ARG A 58 0.95 12.41 0.73
N ALA A 59 2.04 12.86 0.10
CA ALA A 59 2.70 12.13 -0.98
C ALA A 59 3.41 10.89 -0.41
N LEU A 60 2.95 9.70 -0.80
CA LEU A 60 3.56 8.42 -0.44
C LEU A 60 3.91 7.66 -1.72
N ALA A 61 5.11 7.08 -1.75
CA ALA A 61 5.52 6.19 -2.82
C ALA A 61 5.02 4.76 -2.56
N VAL A 62 4.66 4.07 -3.65
CA VAL A 62 4.37 2.63 -3.64
C VAL A 62 5.49 1.91 -4.37
N ALA A 63 6.27 1.13 -3.62
CA ALA A 63 7.33 0.29 -4.18
C ALA A 63 6.77 -1.03 -4.72
N LEU A 64 7.39 -1.52 -5.79
CA LEU A 64 7.15 -2.86 -6.34
C LEU A 64 8.19 -3.79 -5.73
N ARG A 65 7.77 -4.87 -5.05
CA ARG A 65 8.70 -5.93 -4.71
C ARG A 65 8.78 -6.90 -5.89
N GLY A 66 9.86 -6.78 -6.68
CA GLY A 66 10.15 -7.75 -7.72
C GLY A 66 10.27 -9.16 -7.14
N GLN A 67 9.54 -10.11 -7.70
CA GLN A 67 9.86 -11.53 -7.49
C GLN A 67 11.22 -11.79 -8.15
N TYR A 68 12.12 -12.48 -7.46
CA TYR A 68 13.38 -12.95 -8.04
C TYR A 68 13.03 -13.70 -9.34
N ARG A 69 13.55 -13.20 -10.48
CA ARG A 69 13.63 -14.02 -11.68
C ARG A 69 14.85 -14.92 -11.47
N GLU A 70 14.62 -16.22 -11.45
CA GLU A 70 15.68 -17.22 -11.71
C GLU A 70 16.25 -17.03 -13.12
#